data_AF-A0A1Q3K568-F1
#
_entry.id   AF-A0A1Q3K568-F1
#
_cell.length_a   1.000
_cell.length_b   1.000
_cell.length_c   1.000
_cell.angle_alpha   90.00
_cell.angle_beta   90.00
_cell.angle_gamma   90.00
#
_symmetry.space_group_name_H-M   'P 1'
#
loop_
_entity.id
_entity.type
_entity.pdbx_description
1 polymer ?
#
loop_
_entity_poly.entity_id
_entity_poly.type
_entity_poly.pdbx_seq_one_letter_code
_entity_poly.pdbx_strand_id
1 'polypeptide(L)'
;MLCDSRKTDDCNVLQINDAENYVRYHLVSLMEQIRKSSNPQPLKALVLGCTHYPYLVKEIDKVLAELYDYKGNDGAYVYRNLMAKDIKVINPARYVAKELYDALKAKKQFNNKGDYAKNSEFYISVPNLGNPNVKADAQGRMTYDYKYGRNAGEIQEYVKEVPFNKSNLSAETIARFKNAIPTTFEMIRNFNQYNKKLTNTPLENRID
;
A
#
# COMPACT_ATOMS: atom_id res chain seq x y z
N MET A 1 -15.16 -8.95 -16.82
CA MET A 1 -14.46 -9.48 -18.01
C MET A 1 -13.73 -8.31 -18.63
N LEU A 2 -12.40 -8.36 -18.75
CA LEU A 2 -11.69 -7.30 -19.48
C LEU A 2 -12.12 -7.40 -20.94
N CYS A 3 -12.81 -6.35 -21.40
CA CYS A 3 -13.20 -6.00 -22.76
C CYS A 3 -13.11 -7.12 -23.82
N ASP A 4 -14.28 -7.66 -24.20
CA ASP A 4 -14.44 -8.36 -25.49
C ASP A 4 -14.53 -7.29 -26.59
N SER A 5 -13.76 -7.45 -27.67
CA SER A 5 -13.59 -6.48 -28.77
C SER A 5 -14.84 -6.21 -29.60
N ARG A 6 -16.01 -6.70 -29.16
CA ARG A 6 -17.30 -6.55 -29.83
C ARG A 6 -18.16 -5.40 -29.30
N LYS A 7 -17.78 -4.77 -28.18
CA LYS A 7 -18.44 -3.57 -27.62
C LYS A 7 -17.40 -2.56 -27.12
N THR A 8 -16.94 -1.69 -28.02
CA THR A 8 -15.93 -0.67 -27.73
C THR A 8 -16.39 0.39 -26.71
N ASP A 9 -17.69 0.60 -26.56
CA ASP A 9 -18.23 1.57 -25.60
C ASP A 9 -18.14 1.12 -24.13
N ASP A 10 -18.10 -0.20 -23.85
CA ASP A 10 -17.89 -0.73 -22.49
C ASP A 10 -16.46 -0.46 -21.98
N CYS A 11 -15.50 -0.23 -22.88
CA CYS A 11 -14.10 0.03 -22.51
C CYS A 11 -13.84 1.49 -22.11
N ASN A 12 -14.75 2.42 -22.42
CA ASN A 12 -14.65 3.82 -22.01
C ASN A 12 -15.10 4.05 -20.56
N VAL A 13 -15.63 3.02 -19.89
CA VAL A 13 -16.12 3.05 -18.51
C VAL A 13 -15.29 2.11 -17.61
N LEU A 14 -14.06 1.75 -17.99
CA LEU A 14 -13.13 1.18 -17.01
C LEU A 14 -12.52 2.35 -16.23
N GLN A 15 -13.06 2.65 -15.06
CA GLN A 15 -12.38 3.52 -14.11
C GLN A 15 -11.16 2.78 -13.58
N ILE A 16 -10.05 2.86 -14.33
CA ILE A 16 -8.75 2.35 -13.90
C ILE A 16 -8.36 2.96 -12.54
N ASN A 17 -8.92 4.10 -12.15
CA ASN A 17 -8.67 4.76 -10.86
C ASN A 17 -9.21 4.04 -9.62
N ASP A 18 -9.86 2.87 -9.76
CA ASP A 18 -10.28 2.04 -8.63
C ASP A 18 -9.27 0.91 -8.33
N ALA A 19 -9.01 0.65 -7.05
CA ALA A 19 -8.04 -0.35 -6.64
C ALA A 19 -8.42 -1.77 -7.07
N GLU A 20 -9.71 -2.12 -7.08
CA GLU A 20 -10.21 -3.42 -7.57
C GLU A 20 -9.96 -3.57 -9.07
N ASN A 21 -10.19 -2.51 -9.84
CA ASN A 21 -9.93 -2.51 -11.29
C ASN A 21 -8.45 -2.66 -11.62
N TYR A 22 -7.56 -2.03 -10.85
CA TYR A 22 -6.10 -2.26 -10.97
C TYR A 22 -5.73 -3.71 -10.66
N VAL A 23 -6.27 -4.29 -9.58
CA VAL A 23 -6.03 -5.71 -9.24
C VAL A 23 -6.47 -6.61 -10.39
N ARG A 24 -7.68 -6.40 -10.92
CA ARG A 24 -8.19 -7.17 -12.07
C ARG A 24 -7.30 -7.02 -13.30
N TYR A 25 -6.95 -5.79 -13.65
CA TYR A 25 -6.07 -5.50 -14.78
C TYR A 25 -4.73 -6.23 -14.67
N HIS A 26 -4.06 -6.12 -13.52
CA HIS A 26 -2.76 -6.74 -13.32
C HIS A 26 -2.83 -8.28 -13.30
N LEU A 27 -3.83 -8.87 -12.66
CA LEU A 27 -3.97 -10.33 -12.61
C LEU A 27 -4.32 -10.94 -13.96
N VAL A 28 -5.22 -10.31 -14.74
CA VAL A 28 -5.51 -10.78 -16.11
C VAL A 28 -4.27 -10.60 -16.99
N SER A 29 -3.57 -9.46 -16.89
CA SER A 29 -2.35 -9.22 -17.65
C SER A 29 -1.28 -10.27 -17.36
N LEU A 30 -1.09 -10.64 -16.09
CA LEU A 30 -0.20 -11.72 -15.68
C LEU A 30 -0.63 -13.06 -16.29
N MET A 31 -1.92 -13.42 -16.22
CA MET A 31 -2.42 -14.67 -16.79
C MET A 31 -2.29 -14.72 -18.31
N GLU A 32 -2.50 -13.59 -19.00
CA GLU A 32 -2.28 -13.47 -20.43
C GLU A 32 -0.80 -13.61 -20.81
N GLN A 33 0.12 -13.08 -19.99
CA GLN A 33 1.56 -13.30 -20.18
C GLN A 33 1.93 -14.77 -20.02
N ILE A 34 1.39 -15.45 -18.99
CA ILE A 34 1.58 -16.90 -18.81
C ILE A 34 1.03 -17.64 -20.04
N ARG A 35 -0.21 -17.38 -20.45
CA ARG A 35 -0.87 -18.03 -21.59
C ARG A 35 -0.12 -17.90 -22.91
N LYS A 36 0.54 -16.75 -23.13
CA LYS A 36 1.30 -16.45 -24.36
C LYS A 36 2.76 -16.90 -24.30
N SER A 37 3.24 -17.41 -23.16
CA SER A 37 4.61 -17.90 -23.03
C SER A 37 4.82 -19.21 -23.80
N SER A 38 6.05 -19.47 -24.25
CA SER A 38 6.40 -20.64 -25.08
C SER A 38 6.27 -21.98 -24.35
N ASN A 39 6.35 -21.98 -23.01
CA ASN A 39 6.18 -23.15 -22.16
C ASN A 39 5.43 -22.75 -20.88
N PRO A 40 4.11 -22.57 -20.95
CA PRO A 40 3.34 -22.01 -19.86
C PRO A 40 3.31 -22.95 -18.67
N GLN A 41 3.76 -22.46 -17.51
CA GLN A 41 3.69 -23.18 -16.24
C GLN A 41 2.54 -22.64 -15.40
N PRO A 42 1.79 -23.51 -14.70
CA PRO A 42 0.66 -23.05 -13.90
C PRO A 42 1.08 -22.07 -12.79
N LEU A 43 0.35 -20.97 -12.64
CA LEU A 43 0.50 -20.05 -11.51
C LEU A 43 0.10 -20.76 -10.21
N LYS A 44 1.05 -20.93 -9.28
CA LYS A 44 0.83 -21.62 -7.98
C LYS A 44 0.91 -20.70 -6.77
N ALA A 45 1.63 -19.60 -6.90
CA ALA A 45 1.86 -18.66 -5.82
C ALA A 45 1.96 -17.24 -6.36
N LEU A 46 1.51 -16.27 -5.55
CA LEU A 46 1.57 -14.85 -5.84
C LEU A 46 2.23 -14.13 -4.66
N VAL A 47 3.41 -13.55 -4.90
CA VAL A 47 4.12 -12.77 -3.88
C VAL A 47 3.64 -11.32 -3.93
N LEU A 48 3.18 -10.80 -2.79
CA LEU A 48 2.74 -9.42 -2.66
C LEU A 48 3.95 -8.48 -2.60
N GLY A 49 4.43 -8.06 -3.78
CA GLY A 49 5.66 -7.28 -3.94
C GLY A 49 5.61 -5.81 -3.47
N CYS A 50 4.44 -5.29 -3.10
CA CYS A 50 4.27 -3.96 -2.53
C CYS A 50 3.60 -4.06 -1.15
N THR A 51 4.06 -3.25 -0.20
CA THR A 51 3.53 -3.19 1.18
C THR A 51 2.05 -2.82 1.28
N HIS A 52 1.46 -2.29 0.19
CA HIS A 52 0.05 -1.93 0.12
C HIS A 52 -0.85 -3.11 -0.28
N TYR A 53 -0.34 -4.10 -1.00
CA TYR A 53 -1.15 -5.21 -1.52
C TYR A 53 -1.75 -6.13 -0.45
N PRO A 54 -1.20 -6.28 0.77
CA PRO A 54 -1.89 -6.98 1.85
C PRO A 54 -3.29 -6.44 2.17
N TYR A 55 -3.57 -5.16 1.86
CA TYR A 55 -4.90 -4.58 2.04
C TYR A 55 -5.89 -4.93 0.92
N LEU A 56 -5.43 -5.56 -0.16
CA LEU A 56 -6.20 -5.91 -1.35
C LEU A 56 -6.37 -7.43 -1.54
N VAL A 57 -6.05 -8.22 -0.51
CA VAL A 57 -6.05 -9.69 -0.62
C VAL A 57 -7.44 -10.23 -0.97
N LYS A 58 -8.51 -9.62 -0.44
CA LYS A 58 -9.88 -10.03 -0.74
C LYS A 58 -10.21 -9.86 -2.22
N GLU A 59 -9.81 -8.73 -2.79
CA GLU A 59 -9.99 -8.38 -4.19
C GLU A 59 -9.14 -9.30 -5.08
N ILE A 60 -7.90 -9.58 -4.67
CA ILE A 60 -7.00 -10.52 -5.35
C ILE A 60 -7.65 -11.92 -5.39
N ASP A 61 -8.08 -12.45 -4.25
CA ASP A 61 -8.68 -13.79 -4.15
C ASP A 61 -9.96 -13.88 -4.99
N LYS A 62 -10.80 -12.84 -4.96
CA LYS A 62 -12.01 -12.74 -5.79
C LYS A 62 -11.66 -12.84 -7.27
N VAL A 63 -10.71 -12.03 -7.75
CA VAL A 63 -10.32 -12.03 -9.16
C VAL A 63 -9.67 -13.35 -9.57
N LEU A 64 -8.84 -13.96 -8.71
CA LEU A 64 -8.25 -15.28 -9.00
C LEU A 64 -9.33 -16.36 -9.14
N ALA A 65 -10.36 -16.34 -8.30
CA ALA A 65 -11.50 -17.25 -8.43
C ALA A 65 -12.27 -17.01 -9.73
N GLU A 66 -12.55 -15.74 -10.08
CA GLU A 66 -13.18 -15.39 -11.36
C GLU A 66 -12.37 -15.89 -12.56
N LEU A 67 -11.04 -15.75 -12.53
CA LEU A 67 -10.14 -16.21 -13.60
C LEU A 67 -10.14 -17.74 -13.71
N TYR A 68 -10.16 -18.47 -12.60
CA TYR A 68 -10.18 -19.93 -12.58
C TYR A 68 -11.45 -20.51 -13.24
N ASP A 69 -12.59 -19.81 -13.08
CA ASP A 69 -13.89 -20.19 -13.62
C ASP A 69 -14.24 -19.49 -14.94
N TYR A 70 -13.35 -18.63 -15.45
CA TYR A 70 -13.60 -17.88 -16.68
C TYR A 70 -13.65 -18.78 -17.91
N LYS A 71 -14.77 -18.69 -18.65
CA LYS A 71 -15.00 -19.42 -19.90
C LYS A 71 -14.97 -18.49 -21.10
N GLY A 72 -14.34 -18.96 -22.18
CA GLY A 72 -14.36 -18.32 -23.47
C GLY A 72 -15.72 -18.46 -24.18
N ASN A 73 -15.82 -17.89 -25.37
CA ASN A 73 -17.04 -17.98 -26.19
C ASN A 73 -17.41 -19.40 -26.61
N ASP A 74 -16.43 -20.30 -26.63
CA ASP A 74 -16.55 -21.73 -26.90
C ASP A 74 -16.97 -22.53 -25.65
N GLY A 75 -17.16 -21.87 -24.50
CA GLY A 75 -17.48 -22.51 -23.23
C GLY A 75 -16.28 -23.19 -22.55
N ALA A 76 -15.09 -23.15 -23.14
CA ALA A 76 -13.87 -23.72 -22.58
C ALA A 76 -13.28 -22.80 -21.52
N TYR A 77 -12.68 -23.38 -20.47
CA TYR A 77 -12.00 -22.61 -19.43
C TYR A 77 -10.69 -22.03 -19.97
N VAL A 78 -10.55 -20.70 -19.91
CA VAL A 78 -9.42 -20.00 -20.54
C VAL A 78 -8.14 -20.13 -19.73
N TYR A 79 -8.23 -20.07 -18.40
CA TYR A 79 -7.05 -20.00 -17.51
C TYR A 79 -6.88 -21.22 -16.61
N ARG A 80 -7.88 -22.10 -16.51
CA ARG A 80 -7.92 -23.16 -15.49
C ARG A 80 -6.74 -24.14 -15.55
N ASN A 81 -6.24 -24.47 -16.75
CA ASN A 81 -5.06 -25.32 -16.94
C ASN A 81 -3.73 -24.57 -16.72
N LEU A 82 -3.78 -23.24 -16.59
CA LEU A 82 -2.63 -22.33 -16.43
C LEU A 82 -2.51 -21.78 -15.01
N MET A 83 -3.34 -22.23 -14.08
CA MET A 83 -3.28 -21.80 -12.69
C MET A 83 -3.77 -22.90 -11.76
N ALA A 84 -3.18 -22.97 -10.57
CA ALA A 84 -3.70 -23.83 -9.51
C ALA A 84 -5.07 -23.31 -9.05
N LYS A 85 -5.95 -24.22 -8.61
CA LYS A 85 -7.23 -23.85 -7.99
C LYS A 85 -7.02 -22.96 -6.76
N ASP A 86 -6.04 -23.33 -5.94
CA ASP A 86 -5.69 -22.61 -4.71
C ASP A 86 -4.29 -21.99 -4.86
N ILE A 87 -4.23 -20.75 -5.37
CA ILE A 87 -2.99 -19.98 -5.45
C ILE A 87 -2.58 -19.51 -4.05
N LYS A 88 -1.32 -19.74 -3.68
CA LYS A 88 -0.77 -19.26 -2.41
C LYS A 88 -0.38 -17.79 -2.51
N VAL A 89 -1.19 -16.91 -1.93
CA VAL A 89 -0.86 -15.49 -1.76
C VAL A 89 0.11 -15.32 -0.59
N ILE A 90 1.30 -14.81 -0.87
CA ILE A 90 2.40 -14.67 0.09
C ILE A 90 2.57 -13.21 0.44
N ASN A 91 2.36 -12.87 1.71
CA ASN A 91 2.69 -11.56 2.27
C ASN A 91 4.14 -11.57 2.84
N PRO A 92 5.11 -10.89 2.19
CA PRO A 92 6.49 -10.87 2.65
C PRO A 92 6.69 -10.28 4.04
N ALA A 93 5.83 -9.35 4.48
CA ALA A 93 5.99 -8.66 5.76
C ALA A 93 6.05 -9.62 6.96
N ARG A 94 5.34 -10.75 6.89
CA ARG A 94 5.37 -11.78 7.94
C ARG A 94 6.71 -12.51 8.01
N TYR A 95 7.37 -12.71 6.87
CA TYR A 95 8.68 -13.37 6.82
C TYR A 95 9.77 -12.41 7.28
N VAL A 96 9.70 -11.14 6.85
CA VAL A 96 10.59 -10.08 7.34
C VAL A 96 10.49 -9.90 8.86
N ALA A 97 9.28 -9.96 9.44
CA ALA A 97 9.11 -9.90 10.89
C ALA A 97 9.77 -11.08 11.64
N LYS A 98 9.71 -12.29 11.08
CA LYS A 98 10.39 -13.47 11.65
C LYS A 98 11.89 -13.34 11.55
N GLU A 99 12.40 -12.92 10.39
CA GLU A 99 13.83 -12.70 10.18
C GLU A 99 14.38 -11.63 11.13
N LEU A 100 13.65 -10.52 11.32
CA LEU A 100 14.00 -9.50 12.31
C LEU A 100 14.04 -10.07 13.72
N TYR A 101 13.05 -10.88 14.11
CA TYR A 101 13.03 -11.53 15.41
C TYR A 101 14.26 -12.41 15.62
N ASP A 102 14.58 -13.28 14.66
CA ASP A 102 15.73 -14.18 14.72
C ASP A 102 17.06 -13.40 14.78
N ALA A 103 17.18 -12.33 13.99
CA ALA A 103 18.34 -11.46 14.00
C ALA A 103 18.53 -10.76 15.36
N LEU A 104 17.46 -10.21 15.95
CA LEU A 104 17.49 -9.59 17.27
C LEU A 104 17.81 -10.61 18.37
N LYS A 105 17.26 -11.83 18.28
CA LYS A 105 17.55 -12.92 19.22
C LYS A 105 19.02 -13.32 19.18
N ALA A 106 19.56 -13.56 17.98
CA ALA A 106 20.96 -13.93 17.78
C ALA A 106 21.92 -12.87 18.33
N LYS A 107 21.56 -11.58 18.15
CA LYS A 107 22.34 -10.44 18.65
C LYS A 107 22.06 -10.07 20.11
N LYS A 108 21.16 -10.78 20.81
CA LYS A 108 20.71 -10.46 22.18
C LYS A 108 20.19 -9.02 22.33
N GLN A 109 19.49 -8.51 21.30
CA GLN A 109 19.00 -7.12 21.22
C GLN A 109 17.52 -6.97 21.57
N PHE A 110 16.90 -7.96 22.23
CA PHE A 110 15.52 -7.82 22.68
C PHE A 110 15.39 -6.80 23.81
N ASN A 111 14.42 -5.89 23.64
CA ASN A 111 14.04 -4.94 24.67
C ASN A 111 12.97 -5.56 25.59
N ASN A 112 13.41 -6.27 26.64
CA ASN A 112 12.50 -6.92 27.60
C ASN A 112 11.71 -5.96 28.50
N LYS A 113 12.02 -4.65 28.45
CA LYS A 113 11.30 -3.60 29.18
C LYS A 113 10.53 -2.67 28.23
N GLY A 114 10.48 -3.00 26.94
CA GLY A 114 9.84 -2.18 25.92
C GLY A 114 8.33 -2.21 26.06
N ASP A 115 7.72 -1.04 26.13
CA ASP A 115 6.27 -0.86 26.00
C ASP A 115 6.01 -0.21 24.63
N TYR A 116 5.71 -1.01 23.62
CA TYR A 116 5.45 -0.48 22.26
C TYR A 116 4.20 0.40 22.24
N ALA A 117 3.21 0.12 23.09
CA ALA A 117 1.95 0.87 23.07
C ALA A 117 2.12 2.32 23.54
N LYS A 118 3.11 2.57 24.42
CA LYS A 118 3.43 3.92 24.94
C LYS A 118 4.62 4.59 24.25
N ASN A 119 5.58 3.82 23.76
CA ASN A 119 6.85 4.36 23.27
C ASN A 119 6.96 4.42 21.73
N SER A 120 5.98 3.89 21.00
CA SER A 120 5.95 4.06 19.54
C SER A 120 5.62 5.50 19.16
N GLU A 121 6.32 6.00 18.13
CA GLU A 121 6.19 7.36 17.63
C GLU A 121 5.96 7.33 16.10
N PHE A 122 5.17 8.28 15.59
CA PHE A 122 4.70 8.26 14.20
C PHE A 122 4.85 9.62 13.54
N TYR A 123 5.60 9.67 12.43
CA TYR A 123 6.00 10.90 11.74
C TYR A 123 5.73 10.80 10.24
N ILE A 124 5.42 11.93 9.62
CA ILE A 124 5.28 12.11 8.17
C ILE A 124 6.20 13.22 7.69
N SER A 125 6.77 13.06 6.50
CA SER A 125 7.50 14.13 5.82
C SER A 125 6.51 15.06 5.13
N VAL A 126 6.51 16.35 5.49
CA VAL A 126 5.76 17.41 4.83
C VAL A 126 6.70 18.37 4.10
N PRO A 127 6.27 19.06 3.04
CA PRO A 127 7.12 20.03 2.35
C PRO A 127 7.63 21.13 3.29
N ASN A 128 8.91 21.48 3.18
CA ASN A 128 9.49 22.52 4.01
C ASN A 128 9.16 23.92 3.45
N LEU A 129 8.04 24.48 3.87
CA LEU A 129 7.61 25.82 3.42
C LEU A 129 8.51 26.97 3.92
N GLY A 130 9.44 26.71 4.84
CA GLY A 130 10.46 27.68 5.25
C GLY A 130 11.62 27.81 4.25
N ASN A 131 11.74 26.87 3.32
CA ASN A 131 12.74 26.91 2.26
C ASN A 131 12.10 27.49 0.98
N PRO A 132 12.51 28.68 0.50
CA PRO A 132 11.89 29.34 -0.66
C PRO A 132 12.10 28.56 -1.99
N ASN A 133 13.03 27.61 -2.01
CA ASN A 133 13.28 26.75 -3.14
C ASN A 133 12.26 25.60 -3.23
N VAL A 134 11.55 25.26 -2.14
CA VAL A 134 10.50 24.25 -2.14
C VAL A 134 9.25 24.81 -2.79
N LYS A 135 8.75 24.15 -3.84
CA LYS A 135 7.51 24.53 -4.54
C LYS A 135 6.37 23.65 -4.08
N ALA A 136 5.41 24.27 -3.41
CA ALA A 136 4.20 23.62 -2.93
C ALA A 136 2.95 24.17 -3.63
N ASP A 137 1.90 23.34 -3.73
CA ASP A 137 0.58 23.73 -4.20
C ASP A 137 -0.24 24.41 -3.10
N ALA A 138 -1.48 24.82 -3.43
CA ALA A 138 -2.39 25.46 -2.49
C ALA A 138 -2.80 24.56 -1.29
N GLN A 139 -2.58 23.25 -1.40
CA GLN A 139 -2.82 22.27 -0.34
C GLN A 139 -1.54 21.95 0.46
N GLY A 140 -0.45 22.68 0.21
CA GLY A 140 0.82 22.51 0.91
C GLY A 140 1.58 21.24 0.51
N ARG A 141 1.25 20.61 -0.63
CA ARG A 141 1.95 19.43 -1.18
C ARG A 141 3.01 19.87 -2.17
N MET A 142 4.11 19.12 -2.34
CA MET A 142 5.05 19.40 -3.42
C MET A 142 4.34 19.33 -4.78
N THR A 143 4.59 20.31 -5.65
CA THR A 143 4.09 20.25 -7.03
C THR A 143 4.73 19.06 -7.75
N TYR A 144 4.03 18.52 -8.75
CA TYR A 144 4.52 17.38 -9.52
C TYR A 144 5.89 17.66 -10.16
N ASP A 145 5.98 18.79 -10.87
CA ASP A 145 7.20 19.21 -11.56
C ASP A 145 8.36 19.40 -10.58
N TYR A 146 8.10 19.94 -9.39
CA TYR A 146 9.13 20.07 -8.37
C TYR A 146 9.54 18.71 -7.80
N LYS A 147 8.60 17.82 -7.49
CA LYS A 147 8.90 16.52 -6.89
C LYS A 147 9.78 15.66 -7.81
N TYR A 148 9.49 15.66 -9.11
CA TYR A 148 10.14 14.81 -10.11
C TYR A 148 11.19 15.51 -10.97
N GLY A 149 11.28 16.85 -10.92
CA GLY A 149 12.26 17.66 -11.67
C GLY A 149 13.48 18.11 -10.85
N ARG A 150 13.69 17.56 -9.66
CA ARG A 150 14.86 17.88 -8.82
C ARG A 150 16.16 17.35 -9.42
N ASN A 151 17.23 18.09 -9.20
CA ASN A 151 18.58 17.68 -9.59
C ASN A 151 19.18 16.72 -8.57
N ALA A 152 19.74 15.61 -9.04
CA ALA A 152 20.50 14.71 -8.20
C ALA A 152 21.73 15.43 -7.63
N GLY A 153 22.02 15.21 -6.34
CA GLY A 153 23.17 15.81 -5.64
C GLY A 153 22.92 17.22 -5.09
N GLU A 154 21.76 17.83 -5.34
CA GLU A 154 21.39 19.10 -4.72
C GLU A 154 21.01 18.86 -3.23
N ILE A 155 21.77 19.47 -2.33
CA ILE A 155 21.58 19.30 -0.88
C ILE A 155 20.83 20.52 -0.33
N GLN A 156 19.60 20.29 0.12
CA GLN A 156 18.78 21.26 0.85
C GLN A 156 17.73 20.55 1.71
N GLU A 157 17.13 21.27 2.65
CA GLU A 157 16.04 20.73 3.47
C GLU A 157 14.72 20.79 2.68
N TYR A 158 14.43 19.72 1.93
CA TYR A 158 13.22 19.59 1.10
C TYR A 158 11.94 19.40 1.92
N VAL A 159 12.05 18.71 3.06
CA VAL A 159 10.93 18.27 3.87
C VAL A 159 11.21 18.51 5.35
N LYS A 160 10.14 18.58 6.14
CA LYS A 160 10.18 18.48 7.60
C LYS A 160 9.53 17.19 8.03
N GLU A 161 10.16 16.48 8.96
CA GLU A 161 9.58 15.31 9.61
C GLU A 161 8.74 15.78 10.80
N VAL A 162 7.42 15.66 10.68
CA VAL A 162 6.48 16.16 11.69
C VAL A 162 5.63 15.00 12.22
N PRO A 163 5.25 15.03 13.51
CA PRO A 163 4.31 14.05 14.06
C PRO A 163 3.00 14.01 13.28
N PHE A 164 2.41 12.82 13.17
CA PHE A 164 1.04 12.68 12.64
C PHE A 164 0.07 13.57 13.41
N ASN A 165 -0.80 14.32 12.72
CA ASN A 165 -1.89 15.08 13.34
C ASN A 165 -2.99 15.37 12.31
N LYS A 166 -4.13 15.93 12.75
CA LYS A 166 -5.27 16.27 11.87
C LYS A 166 -4.97 17.38 10.86
N SER A 167 -3.89 18.15 11.02
CA SER A 167 -3.48 19.18 10.06
C SER A 167 -2.64 18.63 8.90
N ASN A 168 -1.98 17.48 9.07
CA ASN A 168 -1.14 16.85 8.04
C ASN A 168 -1.65 15.50 7.53
N LEU A 169 -2.72 14.95 8.12
CA LEU A 169 -3.43 13.77 7.64
C LEU A 169 -4.89 14.10 7.33
N SER A 170 -5.39 13.61 6.20
CA SER A 170 -6.81 13.73 5.88
C SER A 170 -7.68 12.89 6.81
N ALA A 171 -8.92 13.32 7.03
CA ALA A 171 -9.91 12.56 7.82
C ALA A 171 -10.13 11.14 7.28
N GLU A 172 -10.13 10.99 5.95
CA GLU A 172 -10.22 9.70 5.27
C GLU A 172 -9.05 8.78 5.60
N THR A 173 -7.83 9.31 5.63
CA THR A 173 -6.62 8.55 5.98
C THR A 173 -6.68 8.09 7.43
N ILE A 174 -7.10 8.97 8.34
CA ILE A 174 -7.27 8.65 9.77
C ILE A 174 -8.33 7.54 9.94
N ALA A 175 -9.48 7.66 9.27
CA ALA A 175 -10.53 6.65 9.29
C ALA A 175 -10.05 5.30 8.73
N ARG A 176 -9.26 5.33 7.64
CA ARG A 176 -8.64 4.14 7.07
C ARG A 176 -7.69 3.47 8.06
N PHE A 177 -6.86 4.22 8.78
CA PHE A 177 -5.97 3.65 9.80
C PHE A 177 -6.76 2.95 10.90
N LYS A 178 -7.81 3.61 11.42
CA LYS A 178 -8.69 3.04 12.43
C LYS A 178 -9.30 1.70 12.00
N ASN A 179 -9.72 1.59 10.75
CA ASN A 179 -10.37 0.39 10.23
C ASN A 179 -9.37 -0.71 9.81
N ALA A 180 -8.27 -0.36 9.14
CA ALA A 180 -7.37 -1.31 8.52
C ALA A 180 -6.24 -1.79 9.46
N ILE A 181 -5.82 -0.95 10.41
CA ILE A 181 -4.71 -1.21 11.33
C ILE A 181 -5.05 -0.75 12.76
N PRO A 182 -6.13 -1.25 13.38
CA PRO A 182 -6.65 -0.74 14.64
C PRO A 182 -5.61 -0.73 15.76
N THR A 183 -4.78 -1.77 15.89
CA THR A 183 -3.72 -1.81 16.91
C THR A 183 -2.67 -0.73 16.71
N THR A 184 -2.26 -0.46 15.47
CA THR A 184 -1.31 0.63 15.16
C THR A 184 -1.97 1.99 15.35
N PHE A 185 -3.25 2.12 15.00
CA PHE A 185 -4.02 3.35 15.21
C PHE A 185 -4.08 3.73 16.69
N GLU A 186 -4.27 2.77 17.59
CA GLU A 186 -4.21 3.01 19.04
C GLU A 186 -2.84 3.53 19.49
N MET A 187 -1.75 3.03 18.90
CA MET A 187 -0.40 3.55 19.18
C MET A 187 -0.23 4.99 18.66
N ILE A 188 -0.75 5.28 17.46
CA ILE A 188 -0.76 6.65 16.90
C ILE A 188 -1.51 7.59 17.84
N ARG A 189 -2.69 7.19 18.33
CA ARG A 189 -3.48 7.96 19.30
C ARG A 189 -2.71 8.16 20.60
N ASN A 190 -2.11 7.12 21.17
CA ASN A 190 -1.34 7.22 22.41
C ASN A 190 -0.14 8.17 22.27
N PHE A 191 0.59 8.08 21.15
CA PHE A 191 1.66 9.02 20.83
C PHE A 191 1.13 10.46 20.79
N ASN A 192 -0.04 10.67 20.18
CA ASN A 192 -0.64 11.99 20.05
C ASN A 192 -1.08 12.61 21.37
N GLN A 193 -1.71 11.80 22.22
CA GLN A 193 -2.38 12.26 23.43
C GLN A 193 -1.40 12.44 24.60
N TYR A 194 -0.42 11.53 24.72
CA TYR A 194 0.35 11.39 25.97
C TYR A 194 1.85 11.64 25.81
N ASN A 195 2.40 11.67 24.60
CA ASN A 195 3.84 11.87 24.44
C ASN A 195 4.23 13.34 24.66
N LYS A 196 5.21 13.57 25.53
CA LYS A 196 5.76 14.90 25.86
C LYS A 196 6.30 15.67 24.64
N LYS A 197 6.63 14.99 23.54
CA LYS A 197 7.07 15.64 22.30
C LYS A 197 5.94 16.42 21.61
N LEU A 198 4.67 16.14 21.93
CA LEU A 198 3.51 16.82 21.34
C LEU A 198 2.89 17.88 22.25
N THR A 199 3.58 18.33 23.30
CA THR A 199 3.06 19.39 24.20
C THR A 199 2.67 20.65 23.45
N ASN A 200 3.35 20.96 22.34
CA ASN A 200 3.11 22.14 21.52
C ASN A 200 2.12 21.89 20.38
N THR A 201 1.59 20.67 20.22
CA THR A 201 0.54 20.36 19.24
C THR A 201 -0.82 20.73 19.85
N PRO A 202 -1.59 21.66 19.25
CA PRO A 202 -2.91 22.05 19.74
C PRO A 202 -3.84 20.85 19.86
N LEU A 203 -4.69 20.84 20.90
CA LEU A 203 -5.55 19.69 21.23
C LEU A 203 -6.50 19.36 20.07
N GLU A 204 -7.06 20.37 19.42
CA GLU A 204 -7.95 20.23 18.27
C GLU A 204 -7.28 19.56 17.06
N ASN A 205 -5.95 19.66 16.96
CA ASN A 205 -5.17 19.03 15.91
C ASN A 205 -4.74 17.61 16.26
N ARG A 206 -4.93 17.15 17.51
CA ARG A 206 -4.53 15.81 17.91
C ARG A 206 -5.47 14.74 17.37
N ILE A 207 -4.94 13.54 17.15
CA ILE A 207 -5.72 12.37 16.71
C ILE A 207 -6.35 11.72 17.94
N ASP A 208 -7.66 11.51 17.89
CA ASP A 208 -8.51 10.91 18.94
C ASP A 208 -9.08 9.55 18.52
#